data_AF-A0A7C7CK04-F1
#
_entry.id   AF-A0A7C7CK04-F1
#
_cell.length_a   1.000
_cell.length_b   1.000
_cell.length_c   1.000
_cell.angle_alpha   90.00
_cell.angle_beta   90.00
_cell.angle_gamma   90.00
#
_symmetry.space_group_name_H-M   'P 1'
#
loop_
_entity.id
_entity.type
_entity.pdbx_description
1 polymer ?
#
loop_
_entity_poly.entity_id
_entity_poly.type
_entity_poly.pdbx_seq_one_letter_code
_entity_poly.pdbx_strand_id
1 'polypeptide(L)'
;MPASLPSEQEVLEYFDSLSNWGRWGEDDQLGTLNFLNQGKVKQAVGLVQDGTTVSCARTVTFEAEADIPRPPLHYMLESGEGWASGNKVSSRPSQASIDFFGMVFHGYAITHVDSLAHFFWEGKMYNGRPAHLVSTSLGATVESIELAKNGIVTRGVLVDAPMIRGTDWIERGDGVMPEDI
;
A
#
# COMPACT_ATOMS: atom_id res chain seq x y z
N MET A 1 -28.37 16.46 -8.86
CA MET A 1 -27.26 17.26 -9.42
C MET A 1 -26.00 16.52 -9.02
N PRO A 2 -25.11 16.13 -9.94
CA PRO A 2 -23.82 15.56 -9.53
C PRO A 2 -23.15 16.55 -8.57
N ALA A 3 -22.50 16.04 -7.53
CA ALA A 3 -21.80 16.91 -6.59
C ALA A 3 -20.79 17.77 -7.37
N SER A 4 -20.86 19.09 -7.20
CA SER A 4 -19.84 19.97 -7.79
C SER A 4 -18.50 19.65 -7.16
N LEU A 5 -17.47 19.44 -7.98
CA LEU A 5 -16.10 19.26 -7.48
C LEU A 5 -15.74 20.46 -6.58
N PRO A 6 -15.08 20.20 -5.43
CA PRO A 6 -14.68 21.28 -4.54
C PRO A 6 -13.68 22.19 -5.27
N SER A 7 -13.79 23.49 -5.02
CA SER A 7 -12.80 24.47 -5.42
C SER A 7 -11.47 24.23 -4.69
N GLU A 8 -10.37 24.77 -5.23
CA GLU A 8 -9.06 24.71 -4.58
C GLU A 8 -9.11 25.26 -3.14
N GLN A 9 -9.82 26.37 -2.94
CA GLN A 9 -9.99 26.99 -1.62
C GLN A 9 -10.70 26.04 -0.63
N GLU A 10 -11.78 25.39 -1.06
CA GLU A 10 -12.48 24.40 -0.22
C GLU A 10 -11.57 23.22 0.13
N VAL A 11 -10.77 22.73 -0.82
CA VAL A 11 -9.81 21.65 -0.56
C VAL A 11 -8.75 22.09 0.45
N LEU A 12 -8.24 23.31 0.36
CA LEU A 12 -7.28 23.85 1.33
C LEU A 12 -7.89 23.96 2.73
N GLU A 13 -9.15 24.39 2.84
CA GLU A 13 -9.89 24.45 4.11
C GLU A 13 -10.12 23.08 4.76
N TYR A 14 -10.12 21.99 3.98
CA TYR A 14 -10.27 20.63 4.51
C TYR A 14 -9.07 20.19 5.35
N PHE A 15 -7.86 20.71 5.09
CA PHE A 15 -6.69 20.37 5.90
C PHE A 15 -6.83 20.79 7.38
N ASP A 16 -7.57 21.88 7.63
CA ASP A 16 -7.87 22.36 8.97
C ASP A 16 -9.18 21.78 9.52
N SER A 17 -10.24 21.78 8.70
CA SER A 17 -11.58 21.39 9.14
C SER A 17 -11.80 19.88 9.25
N LEU A 18 -11.04 19.06 8.49
CA LEU A 18 -11.19 17.61 8.40
C LEU A 18 -9.90 16.89 8.82
N SER A 19 -9.44 17.13 10.05
CA SER A 19 -8.23 16.51 10.59
C SER A 19 -8.50 15.50 11.70
N ASN A 20 -7.71 14.41 11.71
CA ASN A 20 -7.64 13.47 12.83
C ASN A 20 -6.43 13.71 13.75
N TRP A 21 -5.68 14.81 13.56
CA TRP A 21 -4.53 15.10 14.43
C TRP A 21 -5.00 15.28 15.88
N GLY A 22 -4.22 14.74 16.82
CA GLY A 22 -4.54 14.71 18.24
C GLY A 22 -5.66 13.75 18.65
N ARG A 23 -6.40 13.15 17.72
CA ARG A 23 -7.56 12.28 18.03
C ARG A 23 -7.18 11.09 18.93
N TRP A 24 -6.00 10.54 18.74
CA TRP A 24 -5.47 9.40 19.53
C TRP A 24 -4.27 9.80 20.40
N GLY A 25 -4.09 11.10 20.64
CA GLY A 25 -2.95 11.66 21.36
C GLY A 25 -1.89 12.25 20.43
N GLU A 26 -1.13 13.22 20.95
CA GLU A 26 -0.12 13.97 20.19
C GLU A 26 1.07 13.11 19.76
N ASP A 27 1.32 12.00 20.45
CA ASP A 27 2.40 11.07 20.14
C ASP A 27 1.98 9.92 19.21
N ASP A 28 0.69 9.83 18.87
CA ASP A 28 0.20 8.78 17.98
C ASP A 28 0.89 8.83 16.61
N GLN A 29 1.15 7.65 16.07
CA GLN A 29 1.72 7.44 14.74
C GLN A 29 0.92 6.44 13.90
N LEU A 30 -0.12 5.83 14.47
CA LEU A 30 -0.94 4.82 13.79
C LEU A 30 -2.06 5.44 12.95
N GLY A 31 -2.55 6.62 13.34
CA GLY A 31 -3.69 7.25 12.69
C GLY A 31 -4.92 6.35 12.70
N THR A 32 -5.58 6.21 11.55
CA THR A 32 -6.83 5.43 11.44
C THR A 32 -6.64 3.93 11.69
N LEU A 33 -5.42 3.40 11.71
CA LEU A 33 -5.17 2.01 12.14
C LEU A 33 -5.57 1.80 13.61
N ASN A 34 -5.68 2.85 14.43
CA ASN A 34 -6.21 2.76 15.79
C ASN A 34 -7.66 2.25 15.85
N PHE A 35 -8.43 2.33 14.76
CA PHE A 35 -9.76 1.71 14.70
C PHE A 35 -9.69 0.18 14.65
N LEU A 36 -8.57 -0.39 14.20
CA LEU A 36 -8.40 -1.81 13.96
C LEU A 36 -7.87 -2.51 15.21
N ASN A 37 -8.79 -2.81 16.13
CA ASN A 37 -8.48 -3.57 17.34
C ASN A 37 -8.82 -5.07 17.18
N GLN A 38 -8.43 -5.87 18.18
CA GLN A 38 -8.69 -7.31 18.21
C GLN A 38 -10.19 -7.67 18.07
N GLY A 39 -11.08 -6.80 18.55
CA GLY A 39 -12.52 -6.94 18.36
C GLY A 39 -12.93 -6.84 16.89
N LYS A 40 -12.34 -5.92 16.12
CA LYS A 40 -12.55 -5.80 14.67
C LYS A 40 -12.00 -7.01 13.92
N VAL A 41 -10.83 -7.52 14.31
CA VAL A 41 -10.29 -8.77 13.76
C VAL A 41 -11.29 -9.91 13.96
N LYS A 42 -11.79 -10.10 15.19
CA LYS A 42 -12.77 -11.16 15.50
C LYS A 42 -14.08 -10.98 14.71
N GLN A 43 -14.57 -9.75 14.57
CA GLN A 43 -15.74 -9.44 13.75
C GLN A 43 -15.52 -9.82 12.29
N ALA A 44 -14.36 -9.47 11.73
CA ALA A 44 -14.02 -9.75 10.34
C ALA A 44 -13.88 -11.26 10.07
N VAL A 45 -13.19 -11.99 10.95
CA VAL A 45 -13.07 -13.45 10.84
C VAL A 45 -14.43 -14.13 10.91
N GLY A 46 -15.36 -13.61 11.73
CA GLY A 46 -16.73 -14.11 11.81
C GLY A 46 -17.57 -13.95 10.54
N LEU A 47 -17.09 -13.21 9.53
CA LEU A 47 -17.76 -13.06 8.23
C LEU A 47 -17.45 -14.22 7.26
N VAL A 48 -16.39 -14.99 7.51
CA VAL A 48 -15.98 -16.08 6.62
C VAL A 48 -17.00 -17.22 6.66
N GLN A 49 -17.46 -17.65 5.48
CA GLN A 49 -18.46 -18.72 5.34
C GLN A 49 -17.91 -19.97 4.62
N ASP A 50 -17.26 -19.80 3.47
CA ASP A 50 -16.82 -20.88 2.60
C ASP A 50 -15.28 -21.07 2.56
N GLY A 51 -14.52 -20.08 3.03
CA GLY A 51 -13.06 -20.08 3.00
C GLY A 51 -12.47 -19.73 1.63
N THR A 52 -13.28 -19.25 0.68
CA THR A 52 -12.79 -18.82 -0.64
C THR A 52 -11.88 -17.60 -0.49
N THR A 53 -10.69 -17.67 -1.08
CA THR A 53 -9.72 -16.55 -1.07
C THR A 53 -9.59 -15.95 -2.46
N VAL A 54 -9.65 -14.62 -2.55
CA VAL A 54 -9.35 -13.87 -3.77
C VAL A 54 -8.12 -13.00 -3.51
N SER A 55 -7.10 -13.15 -4.35
CA SER A 55 -5.92 -12.28 -4.28
C SER A 55 -6.25 -10.92 -4.88
N CYS A 56 -6.04 -9.85 -4.12
CA CYS A 56 -6.05 -8.47 -4.62
C CYS A 56 -4.63 -8.00 -5.01
N ALA A 57 -3.64 -8.89 -4.98
CA ALA A 57 -2.27 -8.56 -5.36
C ALA A 57 -2.06 -8.67 -6.87
N ARG A 58 -1.39 -7.66 -7.44
CA ARG A 58 -0.83 -7.72 -8.78
C ARG A 58 0.36 -8.68 -8.79
N THR A 59 0.47 -9.50 -9.83
CA THR A 59 1.70 -10.26 -10.09
C THR A 59 2.84 -9.29 -10.38
N VAL A 60 3.93 -9.41 -9.63
CA VAL A 60 5.12 -8.57 -9.84
C VAL A 60 5.72 -8.89 -11.20
N THR A 61 5.84 -7.89 -12.07
CA THR A 61 6.52 -7.99 -13.36
C THR A 61 7.91 -7.36 -13.25
N PHE A 62 8.89 -7.94 -13.95
CA PHE A 62 10.28 -7.47 -13.96
C PHE A 62 10.67 -6.85 -15.32
N GLU A 63 9.70 -6.73 -16.22
CA GLU A 63 9.87 -6.15 -17.53
C GLU A 63 9.51 -4.66 -17.49
N ALA A 64 10.25 -3.86 -18.26
CA ALA A 64 9.93 -2.46 -18.42
C ALA A 64 8.72 -2.32 -19.36
N GLU A 65 7.76 -1.48 -18.97
CA GLU A 65 6.56 -1.17 -19.76
C GLU A 65 6.38 0.35 -19.81
N ALA A 66 5.45 0.83 -20.64
CA ALA A 66 5.21 2.26 -20.82
C ALA A 66 4.81 2.97 -19.51
N ASP A 67 4.07 2.29 -18.64
CA ASP A 67 3.65 2.72 -17.31
C ASP A 67 4.58 2.21 -16.19
N ILE A 68 5.54 1.34 -16.51
CA ILE A 68 6.54 0.79 -15.58
C ILE A 68 7.96 1.16 -16.07
N PRO A 69 8.36 2.45 -15.96
CA PRO A 69 9.68 2.90 -16.41
C PRO A 69 10.83 2.44 -15.49
N ARG A 70 10.51 1.92 -14.29
CA ARG A 70 11.46 1.46 -13.28
C ARG A 70 10.98 0.10 -12.75
N PRO A 71 11.14 -0.99 -13.52
CA PRO A 71 10.67 -2.29 -13.09
C PRO A 71 11.46 -2.76 -11.85
N PRO A 72 10.81 -3.57 -10.99
CA PRO A 72 11.52 -4.36 -10.00
C PRO A 72 12.72 -5.11 -10.59
N LEU A 73 13.75 -5.28 -9.78
CA LEU A 73 14.92 -6.11 -10.09
C LEU A 73 14.73 -7.49 -9.48
N HIS A 74 14.95 -8.54 -10.28
CA HIS A 74 14.99 -9.92 -9.80
C HIS A 74 16.10 -10.69 -10.49
N TYR A 75 16.95 -11.34 -9.70
CA TYR A 75 17.96 -12.26 -10.20
C TYR A 75 18.27 -13.33 -9.17
N MET A 76 18.68 -14.50 -9.65
CA MET A 76 19.07 -15.62 -8.81
C MET A 76 20.52 -15.42 -8.34
N LEU A 77 20.73 -15.42 -7.03
CA LEU A 77 22.06 -15.52 -6.40
C LEU A 77 22.56 -16.97 -6.38
N GLU A 78 21.65 -17.93 -6.30
CA GLU A 78 21.90 -19.36 -6.47
C GLU A 78 20.74 -19.98 -7.25
N SER A 79 21.06 -20.87 -8.19
CA SER A 79 20.05 -21.55 -9.01
C SER A 79 20.16 -23.07 -8.90
N GLY A 80 19.13 -23.75 -9.41
CA GLY A 80 19.10 -25.20 -9.55
C GLY A 80 20.04 -25.77 -10.64
N GLU A 81 20.67 -24.91 -11.44
CA GLU A 81 21.42 -25.31 -12.62
C GLU A 81 22.63 -26.20 -12.26
N GLY A 82 22.82 -27.27 -13.03
CA GLY A 82 23.93 -28.20 -12.86
C GLY A 82 23.71 -29.29 -11.80
N TRP A 83 22.68 -29.21 -10.93
CA TRP A 83 22.46 -30.26 -9.92
C TRP A 83 22.06 -31.60 -10.51
N ALA A 84 21.07 -31.60 -11.42
CA ALA A 84 20.57 -32.84 -12.03
C ALA A 84 21.62 -33.55 -12.91
N SER A 85 22.57 -32.80 -13.48
CA SER A 85 23.66 -33.34 -14.30
C SER A 85 24.94 -33.61 -13.53
N GLY A 86 25.02 -33.23 -12.26
CA GLY A 86 26.25 -33.27 -11.46
C GLY A 86 27.28 -32.19 -11.81
N ASN A 87 26.95 -31.26 -12.74
CA ASN A 87 27.83 -30.18 -13.19
C ASN A 87 27.70 -28.89 -12.37
N LYS A 88 27.07 -28.94 -11.19
CA LYS A 88 26.90 -27.76 -10.34
C LYS A 88 28.27 -27.22 -9.94
N VAL A 89 28.47 -25.92 -10.16
CA VAL A 89 29.63 -25.17 -9.67
C VAL A 89 29.18 -24.33 -8.48
N SER A 90 29.28 -24.88 -7.27
CA SER A 90 29.06 -24.15 -6.01
C SER A 90 29.81 -24.84 -4.88
N SER A 91 30.21 -24.05 -3.88
CA SER A 91 30.81 -24.54 -2.64
C SER A 91 29.76 -24.93 -1.59
N ARG A 92 28.47 -24.72 -1.88
CA ARG A 92 27.38 -25.03 -0.95
C ARG A 92 27.03 -26.52 -1.00
N PRO A 93 26.89 -27.18 0.17
CA PRO A 93 26.49 -28.58 0.22
C PRO A 93 24.99 -28.79 -0.04
N SER A 94 24.16 -27.75 0.11
CA SER A 94 22.71 -27.82 -0.09
C SER A 94 22.30 -27.47 -1.52
N GLN A 95 21.36 -28.24 -2.08
CA GLN A 95 20.70 -27.92 -3.35
C GLN A 95 19.58 -26.92 -3.08
N ALA A 96 19.91 -25.63 -3.13
CA ALA A 96 18.97 -24.55 -2.89
C ALA A 96 19.04 -23.50 -4.01
N SER A 97 17.93 -22.79 -4.18
CA SER A 97 17.86 -21.55 -4.95
C SER A 97 17.79 -20.36 -4.00
N ILE A 98 18.38 -19.25 -4.40
CA ILE A 98 18.34 -17.98 -3.66
C ILE A 98 18.10 -16.88 -4.66
N ASP A 99 17.15 -16.01 -4.36
CA ASP A 99 16.78 -14.84 -5.12
C ASP A 99 17.26 -13.55 -4.44
N PHE A 100 17.41 -12.52 -5.25
CA PHE A 100 17.48 -11.13 -4.82
C PHE A 100 16.31 -10.38 -5.46
N PHE A 101 15.60 -9.58 -4.66
CA PHE A 101 14.61 -8.63 -5.15
C PHE A 101 14.98 -7.21 -4.76
N GLY A 102 14.92 -6.29 -5.72
CA GLY A 102 14.97 -4.85 -5.49
C GLY A 102 13.69 -4.21 -6.01
N MET A 103 12.96 -3.46 -5.17
CA MET A 103 11.66 -2.91 -5.55
C MET A 103 11.57 -1.43 -5.24
N VAL A 104 10.91 -0.69 -6.13
CA VAL A 104 10.37 0.64 -5.84
C VAL A 104 8.90 0.45 -5.51
N PHE A 105 8.50 0.78 -4.28
CA PHE A 105 7.16 0.47 -3.81
C PHE A 105 6.05 1.41 -4.30
N HIS A 106 6.38 2.30 -5.23
CA HIS A 106 5.45 3.29 -5.79
C HIS A 106 5.46 3.19 -7.31
N GLY A 107 4.28 3.13 -7.92
CA GLY A 107 4.08 2.92 -9.35
C GLY A 107 3.08 1.80 -9.63
N TYR A 108 3.03 1.32 -10.88
CA TYR A 108 2.02 0.36 -11.35
C TYR A 108 2.48 -1.10 -11.34
N ALA A 109 3.74 -1.37 -10.99
CA ALA A 109 4.31 -2.71 -11.03
C ALA A 109 3.89 -3.60 -9.84
N ILE A 110 3.48 -3.01 -8.71
CA ILE A 110 3.19 -3.75 -7.49
C ILE A 110 1.96 -3.21 -6.75
N THR A 111 1.24 -4.11 -6.08
CA THR A 111 0.26 -3.73 -5.04
C THR A 111 1.01 -3.36 -3.76
N HIS A 112 0.68 -2.21 -3.18
CA HIS A 112 1.35 -1.67 -2.01
C HIS A 112 0.38 -0.96 -1.06
N VAL A 113 0.88 -0.58 0.12
CA VAL A 113 0.20 0.25 1.10
C VAL A 113 1.15 1.40 1.45
N ASP A 114 0.66 2.62 1.31
CA ASP A 114 1.39 3.81 1.75
C ASP A 114 1.20 4.03 3.25
N SER A 115 2.30 4.26 3.97
CA SER A 115 2.22 4.67 5.37
C SER A 115 2.02 6.18 5.50
N LEU A 116 1.77 6.65 6.73
CA LEU A 116 1.59 8.08 7.00
C LEU A 116 2.86 8.92 6.75
N ALA A 117 4.01 8.26 6.57
CA ALA A 117 5.28 8.86 6.18
C ALA A 117 5.44 9.09 4.65
N HIS A 118 4.42 8.77 3.83
CA HIS A 118 4.53 8.85 2.37
C HIS A 118 4.32 10.26 1.80
N PHE A 119 3.26 10.95 2.24
CA PHE A 119 2.88 12.29 1.74
C PHE A 119 3.10 13.37 2.80
N PHE A 120 3.53 14.55 2.33
CA PHE A 120 3.78 15.71 3.17
C PHE A 120 2.96 16.90 2.71
N TRP A 121 2.50 17.72 3.66
CA TRP A 121 1.84 18.99 3.40
C TRP A 121 2.51 20.08 4.25
N GLU A 122 2.93 21.18 3.62
CA GLU A 122 3.66 22.28 4.27
C GLU A 122 4.84 21.82 5.16
N GLY A 123 5.55 20.78 4.70
CA GLY A 123 6.68 20.21 5.44
C GLY A 123 6.29 19.42 6.69
N LYS A 124 5.02 19.04 6.83
CA LYS A 124 4.49 18.23 7.94
C LYS A 124 3.89 16.91 7.44
N MET A 125 3.95 15.92 8.31
CA MET A 125 3.28 14.61 8.22
C MET A 125 2.09 14.58 9.17
N TYR A 126 1.51 13.39 9.36
CA TYR A 126 0.45 13.18 10.34
C TYR A 126 0.86 13.70 11.74
N ASN A 127 -0.14 14.14 12.49
CA ASN A 127 0.01 14.69 13.84
C ASN A 127 1.01 15.87 13.97
N GLY A 128 1.26 16.60 12.87
CA GLY A 128 2.12 17.78 12.87
C GLY A 128 3.60 17.48 12.88
N ARG A 129 4.00 16.22 12.67
CA ARG A 129 5.41 15.83 12.68
C ARG A 129 6.15 16.46 11.50
N PRO A 130 7.38 16.95 11.68
CA PRO A 130 8.11 17.54 10.58
C PRO A 130 8.57 16.47 9.58
N ALA A 131 8.38 16.74 8.29
CA ALA A 131 8.65 15.80 7.20
C ALA A 131 10.13 15.36 7.10
N HIS A 132 11.06 16.14 7.64
CA HIS A 132 12.49 15.78 7.64
C HIS A 132 12.82 14.55 8.50
N LEU A 133 11.87 14.05 9.30
CA LEU A 133 12.00 12.76 10.00
C LEU A 133 11.96 11.56 9.02
N VAL A 134 11.59 11.81 7.77
CA VAL A 134 11.85 10.92 6.63
C VAL A 134 13.05 11.46 5.87
N SER A 135 14.13 10.68 5.81
CA SER A 135 15.38 11.11 5.17
C SER A 135 15.98 10.01 4.29
N THR A 136 16.78 10.39 3.31
CA THR A 136 17.46 9.43 2.43
C THR A 136 18.41 8.49 3.19
N SER A 137 19.02 8.96 4.28
CA SER A 137 20.00 8.18 5.05
C SER A 137 19.38 7.26 6.10
N LEU A 138 18.27 7.67 6.72
CA LEU A 138 17.65 6.92 7.83
C LEU A 138 16.29 6.30 7.46
N GLY A 139 15.75 6.60 6.29
CA GLY A 139 14.38 6.26 5.94
C GLY A 139 13.36 7.03 6.77
N ALA A 140 12.16 6.46 6.93
CA ALA A 140 11.10 6.99 7.78
C ALA A 140 11.32 6.57 9.23
N THR A 141 11.73 7.52 10.09
CA THR A 141 12.02 7.24 11.51
C THR A 141 10.78 7.27 12.41
N VAL A 142 9.68 7.80 11.88
CA VAL A 142 8.35 7.82 12.49
C VAL A 142 7.33 7.49 11.41
N GLU A 143 6.14 7.04 11.81
CA GLU A 143 4.99 6.86 10.89
C GLU A 143 5.27 5.91 9.71
N SER A 144 6.28 5.05 9.88
CA SER A 144 6.70 4.06 8.91
C SER A 144 5.70 2.90 8.84
N ILE A 145 5.77 2.14 7.75
CA ILE A 145 4.91 0.97 7.55
C ILE A 145 5.11 -0.12 8.64
N GLU A 146 6.24 -0.10 9.36
CA GLU A 146 6.51 -1.04 10.45
C GLU A 146 5.50 -0.94 11.60
N LEU A 147 4.79 0.19 11.73
CA LEU A 147 3.71 0.34 12.71
C LEU A 147 2.55 -0.63 12.43
N ALA A 148 2.38 -1.07 11.18
CA ALA A 148 1.43 -2.10 10.77
C ALA A 148 1.97 -3.55 10.93
N LYS A 149 3.06 -3.77 11.70
CA LYS A 149 3.71 -5.09 11.88
C LYS A 149 2.81 -6.25 12.30
N ASN A 150 1.67 -5.96 12.93
CA ASN A 150 0.70 -6.98 13.36
C ASN A 150 -0.27 -7.38 12.23
N GLY A 151 -0.13 -6.79 11.04
CA GLY A 151 -1.04 -6.97 9.91
C GLY A 151 -2.26 -6.05 9.98
N ILE A 152 -2.88 -5.84 8.82
CA ILE A 152 -4.15 -5.11 8.68
C ILE A 152 -5.24 -6.14 8.43
N VAL A 153 -5.92 -6.55 9.50
CA VAL A 153 -6.99 -7.57 9.43
C VAL A 153 -8.29 -6.96 9.92
N THR A 154 -9.23 -6.77 8.99
CA THR A 154 -10.55 -6.17 9.27
C THR A 154 -11.54 -6.54 8.16
N ARG A 155 -12.79 -6.08 8.30
CA ARG A 155 -13.79 -6.21 7.24
C ARG A 155 -13.40 -5.33 6.06
N GLY A 156 -13.16 -5.95 4.90
CA GLY A 156 -13.12 -5.26 3.61
C GLY A 156 -14.52 -5.12 3.01
N VAL A 157 -14.76 -4.06 2.27
CA VAL A 157 -15.96 -3.87 1.44
C VAL A 157 -15.46 -3.48 0.05
N LEU A 158 -15.85 -4.24 -0.97
CA LEU A 158 -15.61 -3.89 -2.36
C LEU A 158 -16.75 -2.98 -2.82
N VAL A 159 -16.41 -1.78 -3.27
CA VAL A 159 -17.32 -0.86 -3.94
C VAL A 159 -16.91 -0.79 -5.41
N ASP A 160 -17.81 -1.21 -6.29
CA ASP A 160 -17.61 -1.22 -7.74
C ASP A 160 -18.28 0.01 -8.35
N ALA A 161 -17.56 1.12 -8.38
CA ALA A 161 -18.08 2.39 -8.89
C ALA A 161 -18.46 2.35 -10.39
N PRO A 162 -17.67 1.74 -11.31
CA PRO A 162 -18.12 1.51 -12.69
C PRO A 162 -19.46 0.76 -12.77
N MET A 163 -19.61 -0.32 -12.00
CA MET A 163 -20.86 -1.08 -11.95
C MET A 163 -22.04 -0.23 -11.45
N ILE A 164 -21.83 0.59 -10.42
CA ILE A 164 -22.85 1.51 -9.89
C ILE A 164 -23.28 2.53 -10.95
N ARG A 165 -22.33 3.06 -11.72
CA ARG A 165 -22.58 3.99 -12.83
C ARG A 165 -23.12 3.32 -14.10
N GLY A 166 -23.10 1.99 -14.17
CA GLY A 166 -23.48 1.24 -15.37
C GLY A 166 -22.51 1.44 -16.54
N THR A 167 -21.23 1.69 -16.25
CA THR A 167 -20.17 1.86 -17.25
C THR A 167 -19.09 0.78 -17.08
N ASP A 168 -18.36 0.50 -18.16
CA ASP A 168 -17.28 -0.49 -18.13
C ASP A 168 -16.02 0.02 -17.41
N TRP A 169 -15.81 1.34 -17.40
CA TRP A 169 -14.74 2.02 -16.66
C TRP A 169 -15.15 3.47 -16.32
N ILE A 170 -14.37 4.13 -15.47
CA ILE A 170 -14.48 5.56 -15.18
C ILE A 170 -13.45 6.31 -16.03
N GLU A 171 -13.88 7.35 -16.74
CA GLU A 171 -12.99 8.16 -17.57
C GLU A 171 -11.99 8.96 -16.74
N ARG A 172 -10.81 9.19 -17.31
CA ARG A 172 -9.76 9.96 -16.64
C ARG A 172 -10.25 11.39 -16.41
N GLY A 173 -10.33 11.77 -15.13
CA GLY A 173 -10.75 13.11 -14.69
C GLY A 173 -12.11 13.14 -14.02
N ASP A 174 -12.96 12.11 -14.22
CA ASP A 174 -14.29 12.07 -13.62
C ASP A 174 -14.26 11.70 -12.12
N GLY A 175 -13.26 10.91 -11.71
CA GLY A 175 -13.08 10.48 -10.32
C GLY A 175 -14.22 9.62 -9.77
N VAL A 176 -14.06 9.16 -8.53
CA VAL A 176 -15.11 8.51 -7.72
C VAL A 176 -15.60 9.52 -6.69
N MET A 177 -16.92 9.69 -6.61
CA MET A 177 -17.58 10.70 -5.77
C MET A 177 -18.40 10.04 -4.66
N PRO A 178 -18.85 10.78 -3.63
CA PRO A 178 -19.66 10.21 -2.55
C PRO A 178 -20.93 9.49 -3.00
N GLU A 179 -21.54 9.91 -4.11
CA GLU A 179 -22.69 9.22 -4.73
C GLU A 179 -22.39 7.83 -5.28
N ASP A 180 -21.11 7.47 -5.44
CA ASP A 180 -20.67 6.15 -5.92
C ASP A 180 -20.33 5.17 -4.77
N ILE A 181 -20.49 5.55 -3.50
CA ILE A 181 -20.02 4.80 -2.32
C ILE A 181 -21.17 4.46 -1.35
#